data_AF-A0A9P5XCL0-F1
#
_entry.id   AF-A0A9P5XCL0-F1
#
_cell.length_a   1.000
_cell.length_b   1.000
_cell.length_c   1.000
_cell.angle_alpha   90.00
_cell.angle_beta   90.00
_cell.angle_gamma   90.00
#
_symmetry.space_group_name_H-M   'P 1'
#
loop_
_entity.id
_entity.type
_entity.pdbx_description
1 polymer ?
#
loop_
_entity_poly.entity_id
_entity_poly.type
_entity_poly.pdbx_seq_one_letter_code
_entity_poly.pdbx_strand_id
1 'polypeptide(L)'
;MKGCLKVPSRAPSPANDLPRKTVCFCDDGEEQIWFADEWDRTPVEPARNLSYQDILELKEIQQSLPRAQQPADKIGGKPASQFLSTVPIGLLPLLP
;
A
#
# COMPACT_ATOMS: atom_id res chain seq x y z
N MET A 1 -31.53 -35.72 -0.58
CA MET A 1 -30.13 -35.96 -0.99
C MET A 1 -29.24 -35.40 0.10
N LYS A 2 -28.35 -36.22 0.68
CA LYS A 2 -27.58 -35.87 1.89
C LYS A 2 -26.23 -35.36 1.43
N GLY A 3 -25.96 -34.06 1.60
CA GLY A 3 -24.69 -33.44 1.23
C GLY A 3 -23.64 -33.70 2.31
N CYS A 4 -22.68 -34.59 2.02
CA CYS A 4 -21.51 -34.80 2.87
C CYS A 4 -20.41 -33.81 2.45
N LEU A 5 -20.38 -32.62 3.04
CA LEU A 5 -19.22 -31.74 2.93
C LEU A 5 -18.07 -32.37 3.71
N LYS A 6 -17.09 -32.88 2.97
CA LYS A 6 -15.88 -33.51 3.48
C LYS A 6 -14.96 -32.42 4.06
N VAL A 7 -14.88 -32.35 5.38
CA VAL A 7 -13.89 -31.52 6.09
C VAL A 7 -12.49 -32.00 5.68
N PRO A 8 -11.58 -31.14 5.19
CA PRO A 8 -10.23 -31.55 4.89
C PRO A 8 -9.51 -31.90 6.21
N SER A 9 -9.22 -33.18 6.41
CA SER A 9 -8.35 -33.68 7.47
C SER A 9 -6.95 -33.09 7.26
N ARG A 10 -6.58 -32.10 8.08
CA ARG A 10 -5.25 -31.50 8.12
C ARG A 10 -4.23 -32.56 8.56
N ALA A 11 -3.27 -32.90 7.70
CA ALA A 11 -2.17 -33.78 8.06
C ALA A 11 -1.35 -33.16 9.21
N PRO A 12 -0.90 -33.96 10.21
CA PRO A 12 -0.03 -33.46 11.26
C PRO A 12 1.35 -33.14 10.67
N SER A 13 1.67 -31.84 10.55
CA SER A 13 3.02 -31.39 10.22
C SER A 13 3.91 -31.47 11.47
N PRO A 14 5.21 -31.78 11.34
CA PRO A 14 6.12 -31.91 12.47
C PRO A 14 6.21 -30.62 13.29
N ALA A 15 6.19 -30.79 14.62
CA ALA A 15 6.21 -29.74 15.63
C ALA A 15 7.53 -28.96 15.60
N ASN A 16 7.54 -27.83 14.90
CA ASN A 16 8.45 -26.74 15.20
C ASN A 16 7.71 -25.79 16.16
N ASP A 17 8.01 -25.92 17.45
CA ASP A 17 7.43 -25.16 18.57
C ASP A 17 7.90 -23.69 18.60
N LEU A 18 7.64 -22.97 17.51
CA LEU A 18 7.60 -21.51 17.53
C LEU A 18 6.12 -21.10 17.54
N PRO A 19 5.68 -20.19 18.43
CA PRO A 19 4.31 -19.74 18.46
C PRO A 19 3.96 -19.11 17.09
N ARG A 20 3.13 -19.82 16.33
CA ARG A 20 2.63 -19.34 15.04
C ARG A 20 1.62 -18.25 15.33
N LYS A 21 1.87 -17.05 14.82
CA LYS A 21 0.86 -15.98 14.81
C LYS A 21 -0.33 -16.48 14.00
N THR A 22 -1.50 -16.53 14.63
CA THR A 22 -2.77 -16.86 13.98
C THR A 22 -3.67 -15.63 14.03
N VAL A 23 -4.40 -15.38 12.95
CA VAL A 23 -5.41 -14.32 12.87
C VAL A 23 -6.77 -15.00 12.79
N CYS A 24 -7.72 -14.52 13.58
CA CYS A 24 -9.13 -14.84 13.45
C CYS A 24 -9.87 -13.56 13.05
N PHE A 25 -10.91 -13.72 12.23
CA PHE A 25 -11.86 -12.65 11.93
C PHE A 25 -13.05 -12.79 12.89
N CYS A 26 -13.75 -11.69 13.14
CA CYS A 26 -14.97 -11.73 13.95
C CYS A 26 -16.05 -12.57 13.26
N ASP A 27 -16.98 -13.10 14.06
CA ASP A 27 -18.10 -13.89 13.54
C ASP A 27 -19.16 -12.99 12.86
N ASP A 28 -19.97 -13.59 11.98
CA ASP A 28 -21.06 -12.88 11.28
C ASP A 28 -22.01 -12.23 12.32
N GLY A 29 -22.17 -10.91 12.25
CA GLY A 29 -23.03 -10.14 13.17
C GLY A 29 -22.30 -9.39 14.29
N GLU A 30 -20.98 -9.54 14.41
CA GLU A 30 -20.14 -8.70 15.28
C GLU A 30 -19.63 -7.41 14.59
N GLU A 31 -20.08 -7.16 13.36
CA GLU A 31 -19.74 -5.98 12.58
C GLU A 31 -20.35 -4.72 13.19
N GLN A 32 -19.52 -3.70 13.42
CA GLN A 32 -19.98 -2.38 13.83
C GLN A 32 -20.01 -1.47 12.60
N ILE A 33 -21.19 -0.91 12.32
CA ILE A 33 -21.41 -0.02 11.19
C ILE A 33 -21.50 1.41 11.73
N TRP A 34 -20.63 2.28 11.24
CA TRP A 34 -20.70 3.71 11.49
C TRP A 34 -20.96 4.45 10.18
N PHE A 35 -21.87 5.41 10.22
CA PHE A 35 -22.14 6.27 9.09
C PHE A 35 -21.06 7.36 9.04
N ALA A 36 -20.42 7.47 7.88
CA ALA A 36 -19.56 8.61 7.60
C ALA A 36 -20.42 9.80 7.16
N ASP A 37 -19.92 11.01 7.37
CA ASP A 37 -20.58 12.21 6.89
C ASP A 37 -20.76 12.19 5.37
N GLU A 38 -21.91 12.72 4.93
CA GLU A 38 -22.20 12.93 3.52
C GLU A 38 -21.52 14.21 3.04
N TRP A 39 -20.45 14.05 2.27
CA TRP A 39 -19.75 15.15 1.63
C TRP A 39 -19.26 14.72 0.25
N ASP A 40 -19.10 15.69 -0.66
CA ASP A 40 -18.67 15.44 -2.03
C ASP A 40 -17.20 15.01 -2.09
N ARG A 41 -16.98 13.72 -2.33
CA ARG A 41 -15.65 13.11 -2.49
C ARG A 41 -15.14 13.15 -3.92
N THR A 42 -15.78 13.90 -4.81
CA THR A 42 -15.34 14.01 -6.21
C THR A 42 -13.90 14.53 -6.23
N PRO A 43 -12.94 13.75 -6.76
CA PRO A 43 -11.56 14.19 -6.80
C PRO A 43 -11.45 15.39 -7.75
N VAL A 44 -10.87 16.47 -7.25
CA VAL A 44 -10.49 17.59 -8.11
C VAL A 44 -9.20 17.20 -8.82
N GLU A 45 -9.20 17.26 -10.16
CA GLU A 45 -7.97 17.04 -10.92
C GLU A 45 -6.91 18.08 -10.52
N PRO A 46 -5.74 17.65 -10.03
CA PRO A 46 -4.77 18.55 -9.38
C PRO A 46 -4.21 19.62 -10.32
N ALA A 47 -4.12 19.35 -11.62
CA ALA A 47 -3.88 20.37 -12.64
C ALA A 47 -4.35 19.88 -14.01
N ARG A 48 -5.30 20.61 -14.61
CA ARG A 48 -5.84 20.27 -15.94
C ARG A 48 -4.96 20.74 -17.09
N ASN A 49 -4.21 21.84 -16.91
CA ASN A 49 -3.42 22.48 -17.97
C ASN A 49 -2.22 23.23 -17.39
N LEU A 50 -1.16 22.53 -17.00
CA LEU A 50 0.10 23.19 -16.64
C LEU A 50 0.76 23.77 -17.89
N SER A 51 1.14 25.05 -17.84
CA SER A 51 2.01 25.63 -18.86
C SER A 51 3.43 25.05 -18.73
N TYR A 52 4.24 25.22 -19.77
CA TYR A 52 5.64 24.82 -19.70
C TYR A 52 6.40 25.53 -18.57
N GLN A 53 6.06 26.79 -18.31
CA GLN A 53 6.66 27.57 -17.22
C GLN A 53 6.32 26.96 -15.84
N ASP A 54 5.06 26.57 -15.64
CA ASP A 54 4.63 25.93 -14.39
C ASP A 54 5.37 24.61 -14.15
N ILE A 55 5.62 23.85 -15.23
CA ILE A 55 6.41 22.61 -15.15
C ILE A 55 7.85 22.89 -14.72
N LEU A 56 8.48 23.96 -15.22
CA LEU A 56 9.83 24.33 -14.82
C LEU A 56 9.89 24.75 -13.34
N GLU A 57 8.91 25.54 -12.89
CA GLU A 57 8.81 25.94 -11.48
C GLU A 57 8.61 24.73 -10.57
N LEU A 58 7.72 23.80 -10.93
CA LEU A 58 7.50 22.56 -10.18
C LEU A 58 8.77 21.71 -10.08
N LYS A 59 9.58 21.66 -11.14
CA LYS A 59 10.87 20.96 -11.13
C LYS A 59 11.86 21.62 -10.16
N GLU A 60 11.92 22.95 -10.15
CA GLU A 60 12.78 23.68 -9.21
C GLU A 60 12.35 23.47 -7.76
N ILE A 61 11.05 23.49 -7.48
CA ILE A 61 10.49 23.15 -6.16
C ILE A 61 10.90 21.73 -5.75
N GLN A 62 10.73 20.74 -6.64
CA GLN A 62 11.10 19.36 -6.36
C GLN A 62 12.60 19.19 -6.07
N GLN A 63 13.46 19.95 -6.74
CA GLN A 63 14.91 19.91 -6.52
C GLN A 63 15.34 20.63 -5.23
N SER A 64 14.65 21.71 -4.85
CA SER A 64 14.97 22.49 -3.64
C SER A 64 14.50 21.82 -2.34
N LEU A 65 13.47 20.97 -2.40
CA LEU A 65 12.93 20.29 -1.23
C LEU A 65 13.88 19.20 -0.69
N PRO A 66 14.03 19.08 0.64
CA PRO A 66 14.84 18.02 1.23
C PRO A 66 14.24 16.66 0.91
N ARG A 67 15.09 15.71 0.54
CA ARG A 67 14.65 14.33 0.32
C ARG A 67 14.21 13.70 1.63
N ALA A 68 13.12 12.94 1.57
CA ALA A 68 12.64 12.17 2.71
C ALA A 68 13.73 11.20 3.19
N GLN A 69 13.95 11.16 4.51
CA GLN A 69 14.81 10.15 5.11
C GLN A 69 14.09 8.80 5.00
N GLN A 70 14.63 7.91 4.16
CA GLN A 70 14.12 6.55 4.00
C GLN A 70 15.02 5.57 4.77
N PRO A 71 14.71 5.22 6.02
CA PRO A 71 15.50 4.26 6.78
C PRO A 71 15.41 2.86 6.13
N ALA A 72 16.43 2.04 6.35
CA ALA A 72 16.44 0.67 5.86
C ALA A 72 15.33 -0.17 6.54
N ASP A 73 14.63 -0.98 5.75
CA ASP A 73 13.65 -1.93 6.26
C ASP A 73 14.38 -3.12 6.88
N LYS A 74 14.38 -3.19 8.21
CA LYS A 74 15.05 -4.25 8.96
C LYS A 74 14.40 -5.63 8.81
N ILE A 75 13.13 -5.68 8.40
CA ILE A 75 12.36 -6.93 8.29
C ILE A 75 12.41 -7.45 6.85
N GLY A 76 12.21 -6.57 5.87
CA GLY A 76 12.26 -6.91 4.45
C GLY A 76 13.65 -6.87 3.81
N GLY A 77 14.69 -6.43 4.54
CA GLY A 77 16.06 -6.34 4.05
C GLY A 77 16.27 -5.25 2.99
N LYS A 78 15.34 -4.30 2.87
CA LYS A 78 15.43 -3.23 1.86
C LYS A 78 16.41 -2.15 2.31
N PRO A 79 17.33 -1.70 1.44
CA PRO A 79 18.29 -0.67 1.79
C PRO A 79 17.62 0.69 2.04
N ALA A 80 18.31 1.57 2.74
CA ALA A 80 17.93 2.97 2.87
C ALA A 80 18.01 3.67 1.50
N SER A 81 17.09 4.61 1.23
CA SER A 81 16.97 5.35 -0.04
C SER A 81 16.75 4.45 -1.27
N GLN A 82 15.51 4.05 -1.52
CA GLN A 82 15.14 3.32 -2.74
C GLN A 82 14.75 4.29 -3.85
N PHE A 83 15.62 4.42 -4.84
CA PHE A 83 15.22 5.02 -6.11
C PHE A 83 14.33 4.04 -6.86
N LEU A 84 13.25 4.56 -7.45
CA LEU A 84 12.34 3.84 -8.35
C LEU A 84 13.02 3.47 -9.69
N SER A 85 14.28 3.05 -9.66
CA SER A 85 15.12 2.69 -10.81
C SER A 85 14.55 1.53 -11.63
N THR A 86 13.72 0.68 -11.01
CA THR A 86 13.04 -0.43 -11.67
C THR A 86 11.66 -0.05 -12.22
N VAL A 87 11.18 1.16 -11.96
CA VAL A 87 9.88 1.63 -12.44
C VAL A 87 10.05 2.18 -13.86
N PRO A 88 9.19 1.77 -14.81
CA PRO A 88 9.21 2.30 -16.17
C PRO A 88 9.18 3.83 -16.18
N ILE A 89 9.96 4.43 -17.07
CA ILE A 89 10.20 5.88 -17.08
C ILE A 89 8.92 6.72 -17.19
N GLY A 90 7.89 6.21 -17.86
CA GLY A 90 6.59 6.88 -18.01
C GLY A 90 5.71 6.84 -16.75
N LEU A 91 6.11 6.08 -15.72
CA LEU A 91 5.43 6.00 -14.42
C LEU A 91 6.23 6.71 -13.32
N LEU A 92 7.39 7.29 -13.64
CA LEU A 92 8.16 8.07 -12.69
C LEU A 92 7.49 9.44 -12.49
N PRO A 93 7.25 9.86 -11.24
CA PRO A 93 6.73 11.19 -10.97
C PRO A 93 7.79 12.21 -11.37
N LEU A 94 7.52 12.92 -12.48
CA LEU A 94 8.32 14.00 -13.06
C LEU A 94 9.83 13.70 -13.02
N LEU A 95 10.32 13.14 -14.13
CA LEU A 95 11.74 12.86 -14.33
C LEU A 95 12.60 14.08 -13.93
N PRO A 96 13.68 13.88 -13.15
CA PRO A 96 14.68 14.92 -12.96
C PRO A 96 15.22 15.39 -14.33
#